data_AF-A0A5C6Z2F9-F1
#
_entry.id   AF-A0A5C6Z2F9-F1
#
_cell.length_a   1.000
_cell.length_b   1.000
_cell.length_c   1.000
_cell.angle_alpha   90.00
_cell.angle_beta   90.00
_cell.angle_gamma   90.00
#
_symmetry.space_group_name_H-M   'P 1'
#
loop_
_entity.id
_entity.type
_entity.pdbx_description
1 polymer ?
#
loop_
_entity_poly.entity_id
_entity_poly.type
_entity_poly.pdbx_seq_one_letter_code
_entity_poly.pdbx_strand_id
1 'polypeptide(L)'
;MKTNLEIVFFHEVGHLVAQQLNSKLFGTGEVEEILLIEYNISGVQNFLGKTISKVPQGKSQNTPLINLPEKIAELIYGCYFQSLYLNQELNKCFDCYNQFVKGKQDCDDLVAALTMFKVPIETRKRLYPYLLVEYFEFLQSHKNDFKEVLQENPKNFLFFTTDGYRVDIGELQIKLQKFFIDHEKTYKNFVQEIKRILDWKNIY
;
A
#
# COMPACT_ATOMS: atom_id res chain seq x y z
N MET A 1 5.34 -8.01 -21.90
CA MET A 1 4.16 -7.22 -21.49
C MET A 1 3.81 -7.65 -20.07
N LYS A 2 3.59 -6.72 -19.13
CA LYS A 2 3.23 -7.07 -17.75
C LYS A 2 1.75 -7.47 -17.70
N THR A 3 1.43 -8.54 -16.98
CA THR A 3 0.07 -9.07 -16.85
C THR A 3 -0.73 -8.33 -15.78
N ASN A 4 -2.07 -8.37 -15.86
CA ASN A 4 -2.94 -7.78 -14.82
C ASN A 4 -2.66 -8.41 -13.44
N LEU A 5 -2.40 -9.73 -13.41
CA LEU A 5 -2.02 -10.45 -12.20
C LEU A 5 -0.74 -9.90 -11.57
N GLU A 6 0.32 -9.69 -12.35
CA GLU A 6 1.58 -9.12 -11.85
C GLU A 6 1.37 -7.70 -11.30
N ILE A 7 0.59 -6.88 -12.01
CA ILE A 7 0.32 -5.49 -11.60
C ILE A 7 -0.36 -5.48 -10.23
N VAL A 8 -1.41 -6.28 -10.05
CA VAL A 8 -2.14 -6.37 -8.79
C VAL A 8 -1.27 -7.00 -7.70
N PHE A 9 -0.49 -8.03 -8.02
CA PHE A 9 0.43 -8.63 -7.05
C PHE A 9 1.40 -7.60 -6.47
N PHE A 10 2.08 -6.80 -7.32
CA PHE A 10 3.01 -5.80 -6.81
C PHE A 10 2.33 -4.65 -6.07
N HIS A 11 1.07 -4.34 -6.41
CA HIS A 11 0.26 -3.44 -5.62
C HIS A 11 0.04 -3.99 -4.20
N GLU A 12 -0.41 -5.23 -4.07
CA GLU A 12 -0.60 -5.86 -2.74
C GLU A 12 0.72 -6.06 -1.98
N VAL A 13 1.84 -6.32 -2.66
CA VAL A 13 3.17 -6.34 -2.03
C VAL A 13 3.49 -5.00 -1.38
N GLY A 14 3.12 -3.88 -2.01
CA GLY A 14 3.30 -2.55 -1.41
C GLY A 14 2.51 -2.39 -0.12
N HIS A 15 1.25 -2.81 -0.08
CA HIS A 15 0.46 -2.82 1.15
C HIS A 15 1.07 -3.72 2.22
N LEU A 16 1.49 -4.94 1.87
CA LEU A 16 2.17 -5.85 2.78
C LEU A 16 3.40 -5.20 3.40
N VAL A 17 4.26 -4.58 2.59
CA VAL A 17 5.47 -3.88 3.06
C VAL A 17 5.11 -2.80 4.06
N ALA A 18 4.15 -1.93 3.74
CA ALA A 18 3.74 -0.85 4.63
C ALA A 18 3.15 -1.39 5.94
N GLN A 19 2.30 -2.41 5.87
CA GLN A 19 1.70 -3.05 7.03
C GLN A 19 2.73 -3.74 7.93
N GLN A 20 3.68 -4.50 7.36
CA GLN A 20 4.77 -5.10 8.13
C GLN A 20 5.66 -4.07 8.82
N LEU A 21 6.01 -2.99 8.11
CA LEU A 21 6.82 -1.91 8.70
C LEU A 21 6.04 -1.13 9.75
N ASN A 22 4.74 -0.88 9.54
CA ASN A 22 3.86 -0.31 10.55
C ASN A 22 3.78 -1.20 11.80
N SER A 23 3.71 -2.53 11.64
CA SER A 23 3.62 -3.47 12.76
C SER A 23 4.90 -3.42 13.58
N LYS A 24 6.05 -3.47 12.90
CA LYS A 24 7.37 -3.41 13.53
C LYS A 24 7.64 -2.07 14.23
N LEU A 25 7.30 -0.94 13.59
CA LEU A 25 7.69 0.40 14.05
C LEU A 25 6.69 1.03 15.02
N PHE A 26 5.40 0.70 14.88
CA PHE A 26 4.30 1.38 15.57
C PHE A 26 3.31 0.40 16.24
N GLY A 27 3.50 -0.91 16.10
CA GLY A 27 2.65 -1.93 16.72
C GLY A 27 1.28 -2.08 16.05
N THR A 28 1.16 -1.76 14.76
CA THR A 28 -0.12 -1.66 14.03
C THR A 28 -0.05 -2.27 12.64
N GLY A 29 -1.13 -2.84 12.12
CA GLY A 29 -1.20 -3.27 10.72
C GLY A 29 -0.55 -4.63 10.44
N GLU A 30 -0.79 -5.63 11.29
CA GLU A 30 -0.45 -7.01 10.92
C GLU A 30 -1.34 -7.49 9.76
N VAL A 31 -0.76 -8.25 8.83
CA VAL A 31 -1.48 -8.83 7.68
C VAL A 31 -1.89 -10.26 8.02
N GLU A 32 -3.15 -10.58 7.76
CA GLU A 32 -3.68 -11.94 7.91
C GLU A 32 -3.71 -12.67 6.56
N GLU A 33 -4.17 -11.99 5.51
CA GLU A 33 -4.36 -12.61 4.20
C GLU A 33 -4.24 -11.58 3.07
N ILE A 34 -3.79 -12.04 1.90
CA ILE A 34 -3.82 -11.29 0.64
C ILE A 34 -4.45 -12.20 -0.41
N LEU A 35 -5.51 -11.69 -1.04
CA LEU A 35 -6.27 -12.36 -2.08
C LEU A 35 -6.17 -11.59 -3.39
N LEU A 36 -6.00 -12.31 -4.50
CA LEU A 36 -6.10 -11.80 -5.86
C LEU A 36 -7.33 -12.42 -6.51
N ILE A 37 -8.46 -11.72 -6.38
CA ILE A 37 -9.78 -12.19 -6.79
C ILE A 37 -9.92 -12.03 -8.31
N GLU A 38 -10.17 -13.12 -9.00
CA GLU A 38 -10.34 -13.17 -10.45
C GLU A 38 -11.75 -12.70 -10.85
N TYR A 39 -11.83 -11.89 -11.90
CA TYR A 39 -13.10 -11.51 -12.52
C TYR A 39 -12.92 -11.26 -14.02
N ASN A 40 -14.01 -11.35 -14.78
CA ASN A 40 -13.99 -11.16 -16.23
C ASN A 40 -14.76 -9.91 -16.64
N ILE A 41 -14.15 -9.04 -17.45
CA ILE A 41 -14.83 -7.93 -18.12
C ILE A 41 -14.70 -8.15 -19.62
N SER A 42 -15.83 -8.32 -20.31
CA SER A 42 -15.87 -8.47 -21.78
C SER A 42 -14.93 -9.57 -22.31
N GLY A 43 -14.82 -10.70 -21.59
CA GLY A 43 -13.96 -11.82 -21.96
C GLY A 43 -12.47 -11.64 -21.64
N VAL A 44 -12.09 -10.54 -20.98
CA VAL A 44 -10.73 -10.30 -20.50
C VAL A 44 -10.63 -10.63 -19.01
N GLN A 45 -9.71 -11.52 -18.67
CA GLN A 45 -9.39 -11.90 -17.29
C GLN A 45 -8.72 -10.72 -16.57
N ASN A 46 -9.23 -10.39 -15.39
CA ASN A 46 -8.77 -9.32 -14.53
C ASN A 46 -8.67 -9.82 -13.08
N PHE A 47 -7.92 -9.06 -12.27
CA PHE A 47 -7.73 -9.36 -10.86
C PHE A 47 -8.01 -8.13 -10.00
N LEU A 48 -8.63 -8.35 -8.84
CA LEU A 48 -8.79 -7.38 -7.77
C LEU A 48 -7.93 -7.84 -6.60
N GLY A 49 -7.09 -6.95 -6.09
CA GLY A 49 -6.30 -7.22 -4.90
C GLY A 49 -7.11 -6.90 -3.64
N LYS A 50 -6.91 -7.70 -2.60
CA LYS A 50 -7.51 -7.49 -1.29
C LYS A 50 -6.55 -7.94 -0.20
N THR A 51 -6.00 -6.98 0.52
CA THR A 51 -5.23 -7.21 1.74
C THR A 51 -6.13 -7.13 2.97
N ILE A 52 -6.13 -8.17 3.79
CA ILE A 52 -6.92 -8.30 5.02
C ILE A 52 -5.98 -8.15 6.20
N SER A 53 -6.19 -7.11 7.00
CA SER A 53 -5.45 -6.90 8.24
C SER A 53 -5.98 -7.80 9.36
N LYS A 54 -5.06 -8.31 10.17
CA LYS A 54 -5.39 -9.07 11.38
C LYS A 54 -6.02 -8.15 12.42
N VAL A 55 -7.17 -8.55 12.94
CA VAL A 55 -7.85 -7.84 14.03
C VAL A 55 -7.30 -8.34 15.37
N PRO A 56 -6.76 -7.47 16.24
CA PRO A 56 -6.31 -7.90 17.56
C PRO A 56 -7.45 -8.54 18.37
N GLN A 57 -7.13 -9.60 19.11
CA GLN A 57 -8.12 -10.30 19.94
C GLN A 57 -8.81 -9.32 20.90
N GLY A 58 -10.14 -9.33 20.91
CA GLY A 58 -10.95 -8.43 21.75
C GLY A 58 -11.18 -7.03 21.18
N LYS A 59 -10.67 -6.70 19.98
CA LYS A 59 -11.01 -5.47 19.25
C LYS A 59 -11.95 -5.77 18.10
N SER A 60 -12.78 -4.81 17.74
CA SER A 60 -13.60 -4.87 16.51
C SER A 60 -12.85 -4.21 15.35
N GLN A 61 -13.19 -4.58 14.11
CA GLN A 61 -12.75 -3.85 12.91
C GLN A 61 -13.17 -2.36 12.95
N ASN A 62 -14.19 -2.03 13.73
CA ASN A 62 -14.73 -0.67 13.89
C ASN A 62 -14.02 0.14 14.99
N THR A 63 -12.89 -0.33 15.52
CA THR A 63 -12.11 0.42 16.51
C THR A 63 -11.62 1.73 15.86
N PRO A 64 -11.74 2.89 16.53
CA PRO A 64 -11.34 4.17 15.95
C PRO A 64 -9.90 4.14 15.43
N LEU A 65 -9.69 4.69 14.24
CA LEU A 65 -8.37 4.89 13.65
C LEU A 65 -7.54 5.82 14.55
N ILE A 66 -6.71 5.28 15.42
CA ILE A 66 -5.80 6.10 16.24
C ILE A 66 -4.47 6.41 15.52
N ASN A 67 -4.26 5.82 14.33
CA ASN A 67 -2.99 5.84 13.60
C ASN A 67 -3.21 6.31 12.15
N LEU A 68 -3.82 7.49 11.96
CA LEU A 68 -4.06 8.05 10.63
C LEU A 68 -2.77 8.17 9.78
N PRO A 69 -1.63 8.67 10.30
CA PRO A 69 -0.41 8.77 9.50
C PRO A 69 0.06 7.43 8.93
N GLU A 70 0.03 6.38 9.75
CA GLU A 70 0.37 5.00 9.37
C GLU A 70 -0.62 4.45 8.34
N LYS A 71 -1.93 4.75 8.50
CA LYS A 71 -2.94 4.34 7.53
C LYS A 71 -2.77 5.03 6.19
N ILE A 72 -2.43 6.32 6.16
CA ILE A 72 -2.14 7.05 4.92
C ILE A 72 -0.96 6.38 4.21
N ALA A 73 0.11 6.07 4.96
CA ALA A 73 1.28 5.40 4.42
C ALA A 73 0.95 4.02 3.84
N GLU A 74 0.10 3.23 4.52
CA GLU A 74 -0.41 1.95 4.03
C GLU A 74 -1.19 2.08 2.72
N LEU A 75 -2.15 3.01 2.65
CA LEU A 75 -3.04 3.18 1.50
C LEU A 75 -2.26 3.52 0.22
N ILE A 76 -1.26 4.39 0.31
CA ILE A 76 -0.55 4.83 -0.89
C ILE A 76 0.57 3.88 -1.33
N TYR A 77 1.09 3.04 -0.42
CA TYR A 77 2.27 2.22 -0.69
C TYR A 77 2.07 1.18 -1.78
N GLY A 78 0.86 0.63 -1.91
CA GLY A 78 0.51 -0.28 -3.01
C GLY A 78 0.72 0.38 -4.37
N CYS A 79 0.30 1.63 -4.51
CA CYS A 79 0.52 2.39 -5.72
C CYS A 79 1.97 2.79 -5.98
N TYR A 80 2.79 3.04 -4.95
CA TYR A 80 4.23 3.24 -5.15
C TYR A 80 4.88 2.01 -5.77
N PHE A 81 4.64 0.82 -5.22
CA PHE A 81 5.21 -0.41 -5.75
C PHE A 81 4.74 -0.71 -7.17
N GLN A 82 3.43 -0.59 -7.42
CA GLN A 82 2.87 -0.77 -8.74
C GLN A 82 3.51 0.19 -9.76
N SER A 83 3.62 1.48 -9.42
CA SER A 83 4.14 2.48 -10.35
C SER A 83 5.65 2.36 -10.55
N LEU A 84 6.43 1.95 -9.53
CA LEU A 84 7.84 1.59 -9.68
C LEU A 84 8.01 0.37 -10.60
N TYR A 85 7.21 -0.68 -10.41
CA TYR A 85 7.22 -1.89 -11.22
C TYR A 85 6.95 -1.60 -12.70
N LEU A 86 5.93 -0.78 -12.97
CA LEU A 86 5.51 -0.41 -14.32
C LEU A 86 6.34 0.73 -14.92
N ASN A 87 7.19 1.38 -14.13
CA ASN A 87 7.94 2.57 -14.53
C ASN A 87 7.04 3.70 -15.06
N GLN A 88 6.01 4.03 -14.28
CA GLN A 88 5.00 5.03 -14.65
C GLN A 88 4.81 6.09 -13.56
N GLU A 89 4.08 7.14 -13.91
CA GLU A 89 3.60 8.16 -12.96
C GLU A 89 2.64 7.56 -11.92
N LEU A 90 2.61 8.14 -10.72
CA LEU A 90 1.79 7.61 -9.62
C LEU A 90 0.28 7.76 -9.87
N ASN A 91 -0.14 8.85 -10.50
CA ASN A 91 -1.54 9.11 -10.88
C ASN A 91 -2.15 8.01 -11.78
N LYS A 92 -1.33 7.19 -12.46
CA LYS A 92 -1.82 6.04 -13.23
C LYS A 92 -2.29 4.88 -12.34
N CYS A 93 -1.98 4.92 -11.04
CA CYS A 93 -2.48 4.00 -10.04
C CYS A 93 -3.38 4.69 -9.02
N PHE A 94 -2.96 5.83 -8.49
CA PHE A 94 -3.60 6.53 -7.38
C PHE A 94 -4.38 7.75 -7.88
N ASP A 95 -5.57 7.49 -8.44
CA ASP A 95 -6.46 8.52 -9.00
C ASP A 95 -7.90 8.33 -8.51
N CYS A 96 -8.36 9.26 -7.68
CA CYS A 96 -9.70 9.27 -7.10
C CYS A 96 -10.83 9.50 -8.13
N TYR A 97 -10.51 9.96 -9.34
CA TYR A 97 -11.50 10.27 -10.39
C TYR A 97 -11.65 9.15 -11.42
N ASN A 98 -10.67 8.27 -11.55
CA ASN A 98 -10.68 7.18 -12.52
C ASN A 98 -11.11 5.85 -11.87
N GLN A 99 -12.30 5.36 -12.19
CA GLN A 99 -12.81 4.11 -11.58
C GLN A 99 -12.10 2.83 -12.06
N PHE A 100 -11.22 2.93 -13.05
CA PHE A 100 -10.56 1.76 -13.64
C PHE A 100 -9.13 1.55 -13.15
N VAL A 101 -8.56 2.47 -12.36
CA VAL A 101 -7.21 2.28 -11.78
C VAL A 101 -7.28 1.40 -10.54
N LYS A 102 -6.20 0.64 -10.30
CA LYS A 102 -6.15 -0.35 -9.22
C LYS A 102 -6.19 0.29 -7.82
N GLY A 103 -5.50 1.42 -7.63
CA GLY A 103 -5.51 2.15 -6.36
C GLY A 103 -6.67 3.12 -6.18
N LYS A 104 -7.78 2.94 -6.91
CA LYS A 104 -8.96 3.78 -6.75
C LYS A 104 -9.53 3.69 -5.34
N GLN A 105 -9.65 2.46 -4.82
CA GLN A 105 -10.17 2.23 -3.47
C GLN A 105 -9.25 2.86 -2.42
N ASP A 106 -7.93 2.76 -2.57
CA ASP A 106 -6.99 3.38 -1.64
C ASP A 106 -7.10 4.91 -1.62
N CYS A 107 -7.31 5.51 -2.78
CA CYS A 107 -7.51 6.95 -2.91
C CYS A 107 -8.81 7.38 -2.23
N ASP A 108 -9.90 6.63 -2.44
CA ASP A 108 -11.18 6.89 -1.77
C ASP A 108 -11.07 6.75 -0.25
N ASP A 109 -10.40 5.69 0.22
CA ASP A 109 -10.18 5.44 1.63
C ASP A 109 -9.30 6.53 2.27
N LEU A 110 -8.31 7.05 1.54
CA LEU A 110 -7.52 8.20 1.98
C LEU A 110 -8.42 9.44 2.14
N VAL A 111 -9.24 9.76 1.14
CA VAL A 111 -10.16 10.91 1.19
C VAL A 111 -11.16 10.76 2.33
N ALA A 112 -11.72 9.56 2.53
CA ALA A 112 -12.64 9.25 3.61
C ALA A 112 -11.96 9.40 4.98
N ALA A 113 -10.75 8.88 5.14
CA ALA A 113 -9.98 9.01 6.37
C ALA A 113 -9.67 10.48 6.69
N LEU A 114 -9.14 11.26 5.73
CA LEU A 114 -8.87 12.69 5.94
C LEU A 114 -10.14 13.47 6.32
N THR A 115 -11.29 13.06 5.81
CA THR A 115 -12.59 13.67 6.13
C THR A 115 -13.07 13.28 7.53
N MET A 116 -12.95 12.01 7.91
CA MET A 116 -13.28 11.49 9.24
C MET A 116 -12.49 12.20 10.34
N PHE A 117 -11.19 12.44 10.11
CA PHE A 117 -10.31 13.17 11.03
C PHE A 117 -10.40 14.69 10.90
N LYS A 118 -11.30 15.20 10.06
CA LYS A 118 -11.49 16.64 9.82
C LYS A 118 -10.19 17.37 9.48
N VAL A 119 -9.29 16.72 8.73
CA VAL A 119 -7.99 17.29 8.36
C VAL A 119 -8.22 18.56 7.54
N PRO A 120 -7.68 19.73 7.94
CA PRO A 120 -7.91 21.00 7.25
C PRO A 120 -7.44 21.00 5.80
N ILE A 121 -8.12 21.76 4.93
CA ILE A 121 -7.79 21.84 3.50
C ILE A 121 -6.34 22.29 3.25
N GLU A 122 -5.83 23.24 4.04
CA GLU A 122 -4.44 23.72 3.94
C GLU A 122 -3.41 22.64 4.30
N THR A 123 -3.77 21.73 5.21
CA THR A 123 -2.95 20.55 5.50
C THR A 123 -2.98 19.56 4.35
N ARG A 124 -4.15 19.32 3.74
CA ARG A 124 -4.27 18.44 2.56
C ARG A 124 -3.49 18.98 1.36
N LYS A 125 -3.47 20.30 1.14
CA LYS A 125 -2.68 20.96 0.10
C LYS A 125 -1.17 20.76 0.25
N ARG A 126 -0.67 20.50 1.46
CA ARG A 126 0.74 20.13 1.72
C ARG A 126 0.95 18.62 1.63
N LEU A 127 -0.01 17.84 2.12
CA LEU A 127 0.06 16.38 2.14
C LEU A 127 0.07 15.78 0.73
N TYR A 128 -0.83 16.20 -0.17
CA TYR A 128 -0.93 15.60 -1.49
C TYR A 128 0.34 15.79 -2.35
N PRO A 129 0.94 16.99 -2.46
CA PRO A 129 2.21 17.14 -3.19
C PRO A 129 3.33 16.29 -2.61
N TYR A 130 3.43 16.21 -1.27
CA TYR A 130 4.41 15.36 -0.61
C TYR A 130 4.23 13.88 -0.99
N LEU A 131 3.00 13.38 -0.87
CA LEU A 131 2.65 11.99 -1.16
C LEU A 131 2.80 11.65 -2.65
N LEU A 132 2.30 12.50 -3.54
CA LEU A 132 2.14 12.18 -4.96
C LEU A 132 3.36 12.51 -5.81
N VAL A 133 4.16 13.47 -5.38
CA VAL A 133 5.32 13.99 -6.13
C VAL A 133 6.59 13.77 -5.33
N GLU A 134 6.80 14.52 -4.24
CA GLU A 134 8.11 14.60 -3.58
C GLU A 134 8.63 13.24 -3.10
N TYR A 135 7.80 12.48 -2.39
CA TYR A 135 8.21 11.18 -1.88
C TYR A 135 8.29 10.13 -2.99
N PHE A 136 7.40 10.18 -3.99
CA PHE A 136 7.46 9.23 -5.10
C PHE A 136 8.70 9.44 -5.97
N GLU A 137 9.08 10.69 -6.26
CA GLU A 137 10.33 11.03 -6.95
C GLU A 137 11.56 10.56 -6.16
N PHE A 138 11.53 10.72 -4.83
CA PHE A 138 12.53 10.14 -3.94
C PHE A 138 12.62 8.61 -4.12
N LEU A 139 11.50 7.88 -4.11
CA LEU A 139 11.51 6.43 -4.34
C LEU A 139 12.00 6.05 -5.75
N GLN A 140 11.64 6.83 -6.77
CA GLN A 140 12.10 6.61 -8.14
C GLN A 140 13.62 6.77 -8.28
N SER A 141 14.20 7.80 -7.66
CA SER A 141 15.66 7.99 -7.64
C SER A 141 16.41 6.86 -6.91
N HIS A 142 15.71 6.15 -6.02
CA HIS A 142 16.21 4.99 -5.26
C HIS A 142 15.62 3.66 -5.75
N LYS A 143 15.10 3.60 -6.99
CA LYS A 143 14.41 2.41 -7.52
C LYS A 143 15.26 1.13 -7.48
N ASN A 144 16.59 1.26 -7.52
CA ASN A 144 17.50 0.12 -7.41
C ASN A 144 17.35 -0.62 -6.08
N ASP A 145 16.95 0.06 -5.00
CA ASP A 145 16.71 -0.53 -3.69
C ASP A 145 15.50 -1.49 -3.71
N PHE A 146 14.59 -1.31 -4.67
CA PHE A 146 13.42 -2.15 -4.88
C PHE A 146 13.66 -3.28 -5.88
N LYS A 147 14.82 -3.33 -6.54
CA LYS A 147 15.07 -4.21 -7.68
C LYS A 147 14.84 -5.68 -7.34
N GLU A 148 15.35 -6.13 -6.19
CA GLU A 148 15.20 -7.52 -5.75
C GLU A 148 13.72 -7.88 -5.60
N VAL A 149 12.91 -6.99 -5.00
CA VAL A 149 11.47 -7.22 -4.83
C VAL A 149 10.74 -7.20 -6.15
N LEU A 150 10.97 -6.19 -7.00
CA LEU A 150 10.22 -5.96 -8.24
C LEU A 150 10.59 -6.93 -9.38
N GLN A 151 11.62 -7.76 -9.20
CA GLN A 151 12.03 -8.80 -10.14
C GLN A 151 11.52 -10.19 -9.77
N GLU A 152 10.84 -10.33 -8.64
CA GLU A 152 10.25 -11.60 -8.23
C GLU A 152 9.17 -12.07 -9.18
N ASN A 153 9.06 -13.39 -9.33
CA ASN A 153 7.98 -14.02 -10.10
C ASN A 153 6.78 -14.26 -9.18
N PRO A 154 5.63 -13.59 -9.37
CA PRO A 154 4.47 -13.75 -8.51
C PRO A 154 4.02 -15.20 -8.34
N LYS A 155 4.18 -16.03 -9.38
CA LYS A 155 3.76 -17.44 -9.36
C LYS A 155 4.43 -18.27 -8.25
N ASN A 156 5.59 -17.83 -7.75
CA ASN A 156 6.27 -18.50 -6.65
C ASN A 156 5.54 -18.32 -5.30
N PHE A 157 4.63 -17.36 -5.21
CA PHE A 157 3.93 -16.99 -3.98
C PHE A 157 2.41 -17.15 -4.09
N LEU A 158 1.89 -17.77 -5.15
CA LEU A 158 0.45 -17.84 -5.40
C LEU A 158 -0.07 -19.27 -5.30
N PHE A 159 -1.09 -19.46 -4.47
CA PHE A 159 -1.91 -20.66 -4.42
C PHE A 159 -3.23 -20.42 -5.13
N PHE A 160 -3.62 -21.34 -5.99
CA PHE A 160 -4.93 -21.27 -6.63
C PHE A 160 -6.04 -21.57 -5.62
N THR A 161 -7.13 -20.81 -5.72
CA THR A 161 -8.34 -20.90 -4.89
C THR A 161 -9.58 -20.89 -5.78
N THR A 162 -10.76 -21.02 -5.20
CA THR A 162 -12.02 -20.98 -5.96
C THR A 162 -12.26 -19.65 -6.67
N ASP A 163 -11.80 -18.55 -6.08
CA ASP A 163 -12.12 -17.19 -6.52
C ASP A 163 -10.90 -16.47 -7.15
N GLY A 164 -9.83 -17.21 -7.46
CA GLY A 164 -8.58 -16.65 -7.99
C GLY A 164 -7.37 -17.19 -7.24
N TYR A 165 -6.56 -16.31 -6.66
CA TYR A 165 -5.33 -16.71 -5.95
C TYR A 165 -5.27 -16.18 -4.52
N ARG A 166 -4.61 -16.94 -3.65
CA ARG A 166 -4.15 -16.52 -2.32
C ARG A 166 -2.63 -16.40 -2.34
N VAL A 167 -2.10 -15.34 -1.74
CA VAL A 167 -0.65 -15.16 -1.61
C VAL A 167 -0.12 -15.94 -0.41
N ASP A 168 1.00 -16.66 -0.58
CA ASP A 168 1.81 -17.17 0.52
C ASP A 168 2.55 -16.02 1.20
N ILE A 169 1.91 -15.44 2.20
CA ILE A 169 2.49 -14.33 2.97
C ILE A 169 3.76 -14.78 3.71
N GLY A 170 3.85 -16.04 4.16
CA GLY A 170 5.00 -16.53 4.91
C GLY A 170 6.25 -16.57 4.04
N GLU A 171 6.16 -17.24 2.88
CA GLU A 171 7.23 -17.27 1.88
C GLU A 171 7.60 -15.86 1.40
N LEU A 172 6.60 -15.02 1.13
CA LEU A 172 6.83 -13.65 0.68
C LEU A 172 7.52 -12.80 1.76
N GLN A 173 7.14 -12.92 3.03
CA GLN A 173 7.79 -12.22 4.15
C GLN A 173 9.24 -12.66 4.34
N ILE A 174 9.52 -13.97 4.27
CA ILE A 174 10.89 -14.50 4.32
C ILE A 174 11.71 -13.87 3.20
N LYS A 175 11.16 -13.84 1.99
CA LYS A 175 11.81 -13.28 0.82
C LYS A 175 12.08 -11.78 0.95
N LEU A 176 11.15 -11.04 1.57
CA LEU A 176 11.25 -9.60 1.76
C LEU A 176 12.02 -9.19 3.03
N GLN A 177 12.50 -10.14 3.85
CA GLN A 177 13.10 -9.84 5.15
C GLN A 177 14.25 -8.83 5.07
N LYS A 178 15.17 -9.02 4.12
CA LYS A 178 16.29 -8.10 3.89
C LYS A 178 15.77 -6.72 3.49
N PHE A 179 14.82 -6.66 2.56
CA PHE A 179 14.21 -5.40 2.12
C PHE A 179 13.54 -4.65 3.29
N PHE A 180 12.82 -5.35 4.17
CA PHE A 180 12.23 -4.72 5.36
C PHE A 180 13.29 -4.07 6.26
N ILE A 181 14.45 -4.70 6.44
CA ILE A 181 15.55 -4.15 7.26
C ILE A 181 16.14 -2.91 6.58
N ASP A 182 16.49 -3.04 5.30
CA ASP A 182 17.16 -1.98 4.54
C ASP A 182 16.23 -0.75 4.38
N HIS A 183 14.94 -0.98 4.20
CA HIS A 183 13.94 0.05 3.92
C HIS A 183 13.31 0.69 5.17
N GLU A 184 13.54 0.12 6.36
CA GLU A 184 12.90 0.53 7.60
C GLU A 184 13.08 2.03 7.89
N LYS A 185 14.31 2.53 7.79
CA LYS A 185 14.63 3.94 8.06
C LYS A 185 13.90 4.87 7.08
N THR A 186 13.88 4.51 5.82
CA THR A 186 13.21 5.26 4.75
C THR A 186 11.71 5.36 5.02
N TYR A 187 11.07 4.22 5.30
CA TYR A 187 9.66 4.17 5.63
C TYR A 187 9.32 4.93 6.91
N LYS A 188 10.16 4.82 7.96
CA LYS A 188 9.98 5.57 9.20
C LYS A 188 9.98 7.08 8.97
N ASN A 189 10.92 7.57 8.17
CA ASN A 189 10.99 9.00 7.83
C ASN A 189 9.75 9.47 7.06
N PHE A 190 9.24 8.64 6.15
CA PHE A 190 8.00 8.90 5.43
C PHE A 190 6.80 9.10 6.37
N VAL A 191 6.56 8.15 7.29
CA VAL A 191 5.47 8.28 8.27
C VAL A 191 5.69 9.48 9.20
N GLN A 192 6.92 9.76 9.61
CA GLN A 192 7.25 10.94 10.43
C GLN A 192 6.94 12.25 9.72
N GLU A 193 7.17 12.32 8.42
CA GLU A 193 6.87 13.51 7.62
C GLU A 193 5.35 13.69 7.43
N ILE A 194 4.61 12.60 7.23
CA ILE A 194 3.13 12.66 7.27
C ILE A 194 2.66 13.19 8.63
N LYS A 195 3.21 12.68 9.74
CA LYS A 195 2.90 13.17 11.11
C LYS A 195 3.17 14.67 11.25
N ARG A 196 4.29 15.15 10.70
CA ARG A 196 4.69 16.56 10.73
C ARG A 196 3.71 17.43 9.93
N ILE A 197 3.35 17.02 8.71
CA ILE A 197 2.40 17.74 7.86
C ILE A 197 1.02 17.83 8.51
N LEU A 198 0.57 16.71 9.09
CA LEU A 198 -0.71 16.62 9.79
C LEU A 198 -0.74 17.36 11.13
N ASP A 199 0.42 17.79 11.64
CA ASP A 199 0.57 18.30 13.00
C ASP A 199 0.01 17.32 14.05
N TRP A 200 0.29 16.03 13.86
CA TRP A 200 -0.40 14.95 14.56
C TRP A 200 -0.26 15.02 16.09
N LYS A 201 0.86 15.57 16.59
CA LYS A 201 1.11 15.78 18.03
C LYS A 201 0.14 16.75 18.70
N ASN A 202 -0.54 17.61 17.93
CA ASN A 202 -1.49 18.59 18.44
C ASN A 202 -2.95 18.14 18.22
N ILE A 203 -3.17 17.05 17.49
CA ILE A 203 -4.49 16.45 17.25
C ILE A 203 -4.82 15.39 18.32
N TYR A 204 -3.80 14.79 18.94
CA TYR A 204 -3.92 13.74 19.96
C TYR A 204 -2.85 13.83 21.04
#